data_AF-A0A3R6EUS5-F1
#
_entry.id   AF-A0A3R6EUS5-F1
#
_cell.length_a   1.000
_cell.length_b   1.000
_cell.length_c   1.000
_cell.angle_alpha   90.00
_cell.angle_beta   90.00
_cell.angle_gamma   90.00
#
_symmetry.space_group_name_H-M   'P 1'
#
loop_
_entity.id
_entity.type
_entity.pdbx_description
1 polymer ?
#
loop_
_entity_poly.entity_id
_entity_poly.type
_entity_poly.pdbx_seq_one_letter_code
_entity_poly.pdbx_strand_id
1 'polypeptide(L)'
;MFDSLDPEKEKRNRHILEVQNKALLGEDIANEIFCKFTYDIEKQDIFALHVTLEREYVENEIIEDSGTYGGIHFVPIDNIDLCANKGNTYYGNKIALLKPISDEVYYEYMEDTFVGNKVYITKVMYLSSVETWKYLSQLTVSLREHKEKLCQYLKGLENLLPEEDYTSSIKFIEEL
;
A
#
# COMPACT_ATOMS: atom_id res chain seq x y z
N MET A 1 -24.40 1.50 43.60
CA MET A 1 -23.88 0.47 42.69
C MET A 1 -22.88 1.20 41.82
N PHE A 2 -21.60 1.10 42.14
CA PHE A 2 -20.56 1.80 41.39
C PHE A 2 -20.46 1.12 40.03
N ASP A 3 -20.72 1.87 38.95
CA ASP A 3 -20.34 1.47 37.60
C ASP A 3 -18.82 1.28 37.62
N SER A 4 -18.38 0.03 37.78
CA SER A 4 -16.99 -0.32 37.54
C SER A 4 -16.74 -0.04 36.06
N LEU A 5 -16.00 1.03 35.78
CA LEU A 5 -15.49 1.32 34.44
C LEU A 5 -14.75 0.08 33.96
N ASP A 6 -15.37 -0.61 32.99
CA ASP A 6 -14.77 -1.75 32.32
C ASP A 6 -13.46 -1.27 31.66
N PRO A 7 -12.28 -1.74 32.14
CA PRO A 7 -11.00 -1.30 31.63
C PRO A 7 -10.84 -1.54 30.13
N GLU A 8 -11.51 -2.55 29.58
CA GLU A 8 -11.52 -2.81 28.13
C GLU A 8 -12.38 -1.80 27.38
N LYS A 9 -13.51 -1.37 27.95
CA LYS A 9 -14.35 -0.30 27.38
C LYS A 9 -13.62 1.04 27.37
N GLU A 10 -12.89 1.37 28.42
CA GLU A 10 -12.06 2.58 28.43
C GLU A 10 -10.90 2.51 27.44
N LYS A 11 -10.22 1.37 27.36
CA LYS A 11 -9.13 1.16 26.39
C LYS A 11 -9.65 1.29 24.96
N ARG A 12 -10.81 0.68 24.66
CA ARG A 12 -11.49 0.81 23.36
C ARG A 12 -11.89 2.25 23.05
N ASN A 13 -12.47 2.96 24.02
CA ASN A 13 -12.88 4.36 23.82
C ASN A 13 -11.69 5.30 23.59
N ARG A 14 -10.58 5.11 24.33
CA ARG A 14 -9.32 5.85 24.10
C ARG A 14 -8.78 5.58 22.70
N HIS A 15 -8.73 4.32 22.28
CA HIS A 15 -8.30 3.95 20.94
C HIS A 15 -9.20 4.54 19.84
N ILE A 16 -10.53 4.52 20.02
CA ILE A 16 -11.47 5.15 19.08
C ILE A 16 -11.20 6.65 18.95
N LEU A 17 -11.01 7.36 20.07
CA LEU A 17 -10.70 8.79 20.08
C LEU A 17 -9.34 9.09 19.42
N GLU A 18 -8.33 8.27 19.68
CA GLU A 18 -7.00 8.37 19.03
C GLU A 18 -7.11 8.19 17.51
N VAL A 19 -7.89 7.21 17.05
CA VAL A 19 -8.12 6.96 15.61
C VAL A 19 -8.96 8.08 14.98
N GLN A 20 -9.99 8.57 15.66
CA GLN A 20 -10.83 9.68 15.18
C GLN A 20 -10.03 10.99 15.02
N ASN A 21 -9.07 11.26 15.92
CA ASN A 21 -8.18 12.40 15.79
C ASN A 21 -7.18 12.27 14.63
N LYS A 22 -7.07 11.08 14.02
CA LYS A 22 -6.25 10.76 12.84
C LYS A 22 -7.08 10.60 11.56
N ALA A 23 -8.37 10.94 11.61
CA ALA A 23 -9.21 10.95 10.43
C ALA A 23 -8.87 12.17 9.56
N LEU A 24 -8.70 11.94 8.27
CA LEU A 24 -8.39 12.94 7.26
C LEU A 24 -9.44 12.85 6.15
N LEU A 25 -9.92 14.00 5.69
CA LEU A 25 -10.79 14.02 4.52
C LEU A 25 -9.91 13.84 3.27
N GLY A 26 -10.41 13.14 2.25
CA GLY A 26 -9.63 12.91 1.04
C GLY A 26 -9.15 14.18 0.36
N GLU A 27 -9.89 15.29 0.51
CA GLU A 27 -9.45 16.60 0.02
C GLU A 27 -8.18 17.12 0.72
N ASP A 28 -7.97 16.79 1.99
CA ASP A 28 -6.81 17.23 2.77
C ASP A 28 -5.51 16.58 2.27
N ILE A 29 -5.61 15.37 1.72
CA ILE A 29 -4.47 14.59 1.21
C ILE A 29 -4.46 14.49 -0.33
N ALA A 30 -5.32 15.23 -1.03
CA ALA A 30 -5.50 15.11 -2.49
C ALA A 30 -4.27 15.49 -3.34
N ASN A 31 -3.33 16.26 -2.76
CA ASN A 31 -2.12 16.69 -3.44
C ASN A 31 -0.99 15.66 -3.37
N GLU A 32 -1.13 14.63 -2.54
CA GLU A 32 -0.15 13.56 -2.41
C GLU A 32 -0.39 12.46 -3.44
N ILE A 33 0.70 11.79 -3.82
CA ILE A 33 0.64 10.57 -4.63
C ILE A 33 0.80 9.41 -3.67
N PHE A 34 -0.14 8.48 -3.69
CA PHE A 34 -0.09 7.29 -2.87
C PHE A 34 0.18 6.05 -3.72
N CYS A 35 0.64 4.99 -3.07
CA CYS A 35 0.90 3.71 -3.70
C CYS A 35 0.58 2.52 -2.80
N LYS A 36 0.45 1.36 -3.45
CA LYS A 36 0.30 0.05 -2.81
C LYS A 36 0.89 -1.02 -3.73
N PHE A 37 1.64 -1.97 -3.17
CA PHE A 37 1.95 -3.20 -3.91
C PHE A 37 0.76 -4.14 -3.91
N THR A 38 0.48 -4.70 -5.08
CA THR A 38 -0.66 -5.57 -5.39
C THR A 38 -0.22 -6.67 -6.35
N TYR A 39 -1.07 -7.64 -6.65
CA TYR A 39 -0.71 -8.81 -7.44
C TYR A 39 -1.75 -9.17 -8.49
N ASP A 40 -1.36 -10.00 -9.44
CA ASP A 40 -2.31 -10.62 -10.36
C ASP A 40 -3.22 -11.56 -9.57
N ILE A 41 -4.54 -11.47 -9.71
CA ILE A 41 -5.48 -12.27 -8.90
C ILE A 41 -5.26 -13.78 -9.08
N GLU A 42 -4.73 -14.20 -10.24
CA GLU A 42 -4.34 -15.58 -10.52
C GLU A 42 -3.18 -16.08 -9.64
N LYS A 43 -2.36 -15.17 -9.09
CA LYS A 43 -1.23 -15.46 -8.20
C LYS A 43 -1.60 -15.34 -6.72
N GLN A 44 -2.89 -15.23 -6.41
CA GLN A 44 -3.37 -15.00 -5.04
C GLN A 44 -2.86 -16.03 -4.03
N ASP A 45 -2.77 -17.31 -4.40
CA ASP A 45 -2.28 -18.37 -3.50
C ASP A 45 -0.81 -18.15 -3.05
N ILE A 46 -0.05 -17.32 -3.77
CA ILE A 46 1.32 -16.95 -3.45
C ILE A 46 1.36 -15.73 -2.50
N PHE A 47 0.46 -14.77 -2.71
CA PHE A 47 0.52 -13.44 -2.09
C PHE A 47 -0.45 -13.23 -0.92
N ALA A 48 -1.58 -13.95 -0.87
CA ALA A 48 -2.63 -13.76 0.13
C ALA A 48 -2.23 -14.33 1.50
N LEU A 49 -1.48 -13.55 2.28
CA LEU A 49 -1.14 -13.88 3.66
C LEU A 49 -2.19 -13.42 4.66
N HIS A 50 -2.67 -12.18 4.49
CA HIS A 50 -3.56 -11.51 5.44
C HIS A 50 -4.83 -10.94 4.78
N VAL A 51 -4.79 -10.69 3.48
CA VAL A 51 -5.90 -10.11 2.72
C VAL A 51 -6.00 -10.83 1.38
N THR A 52 -7.23 -11.22 1.03
CA THR A 52 -7.60 -11.82 -0.25
C THR A 52 -8.04 -10.71 -1.19
N LEU A 53 -7.52 -10.70 -2.42
CA LEU A 53 -7.90 -9.73 -3.44
C LEU A 53 -9.24 -10.13 -4.05
N GLU A 54 -10.29 -9.34 -3.81
CA GLU A 54 -11.63 -9.61 -4.40
C GLU A 54 -11.68 -9.33 -5.90
N ARG A 55 -10.90 -8.34 -6.36
CA ARG A 55 -10.80 -7.92 -7.76
C ARG A 55 -9.45 -7.28 -8.04
N GLU A 56 -8.99 -7.36 -9.28
CA GLU A 56 -7.78 -6.67 -9.69
C GLU A 56 -7.92 -5.14 -9.65
N TYR A 57 -6.79 -4.48 -9.40
CA TYR A 57 -6.67 -3.04 -9.51
C TYR A 57 -6.57 -2.69 -11.00
N VAL A 58 -7.42 -1.79 -11.47
CA VAL A 58 -7.52 -1.39 -12.88
C VAL A 58 -7.33 0.11 -12.99
N GLU A 59 -6.57 0.55 -13.99
CA GLU A 59 -6.33 1.98 -14.23
C GLU A 59 -7.64 2.72 -14.55
N ASN A 60 -7.75 3.93 -14.00
CA ASN A 60 -8.90 4.82 -14.17
C ASN A 60 -10.21 4.32 -13.56
N GLU A 61 -10.11 3.45 -12.56
CA GLU A 61 -11.27 2.98 -11.80
C GLU A 61 -11.18 3.37 -10.33
N ILE A 62 -12.36 3.54 -9.72
CA ILE A 62 -12.47 3.52 -8.26
C ILE A 62 -12.52 2.05 -7.84
N ILE A 63 -11.61 1.69 -6.95
CA ILE A 63 -11.67 0.42 -6.24
C ILE A 63 -12.25 0.64 -4.85
N GLU A 64 -13.07 -0.31 -4.43
CA GLU A 64 -13.70 -0.35 -3.12
C GLU A 64 -13.34 -1.69 -2.47
N ASP A 65 -12.87 -1.65 -1.22
CA ASP A 65 -12.63 -2.84 -0.42
C ASP A 65 -13.58 -2.82 0.78
N SER A 66 -14.54 -3.74 0.77
CA SER A 66 -15.50 -3.95 1.86
C SER A 66 -15.08 -5.08 2.82
N GLY A 67 -13.84 -5.56 2.69
CA GLY A 67 -13.30 -6.70 3.39
C GLY A 67 -13.16 -6.50 4.91
N THR A 68 -13.05 -7.62 5.60
CA THR A 68 -13.07 -7.72 7.07
C THR A 68 -11.90 -7.03 7.78
N TYR A 69 -10.86 -6.63 7.05
CA TYR A 69 -9.64 -6.02 7.58
C TYR A 69 -9.62 -4.49 7.53
N GLY A 70 -10.75 -3.86 7.22
CA GLY A 70 -10.94 -2.43 7.47
C GLY A 70 -10.64 -1.50 6.30
N GLY A 71 -10.58 -2.02 5.07
CA GLY A 71 -10.49 -1.23 3.84
C GLY A 71 -9.15 -1.34 3.12
N ILE A 72 -8.97 -0.46 2.14
CA ILE A 72 -7.77 -0.38 1.31
C ILE A 72 -6.69 0.33 2.08
N HIS A 73 -5.66 -0.43 2.43
CA HIS A 73 -4.47 0.16 3.01
C HIS A 73 -3.49 0.61 1.92
N PHE A 74 -2.86 1.78 2.08
CA PHE A 74 -1.89 2.37 1.16
C PHE A 74 -0.93 3.34 1.88
N VAL A 75 0.14 3.76 1.20
CA VAL A 75 1.18 4.64 1.76
C VAL A 75 1.53 5.77 0.79
N PRO A 76 2.05 6.92 1.25
CA PRO A 76 2.60 7.95 0.36
C PRO A 76 3.70 7.35 -0.52
N ILE A 77 3.85 7.86 -1.74
CA ILE A 77 4.89 7.38 -2.66
C ILE A 77 6.30 7.59 -2.10
N ASP A 78 6.48 8.61 -1.28
CA ASP A 78 7.76 8.88 -0.60
C ASP A 78 8.08 7.84 0.48
N ASN A 79 7.11 7.03 0.89
CA ASN A 79 7.25 5.93 1.84
C ASN A 79 7.01 4.56 1.17
N ILE A 80 7.32 4.45 -0.13
CA ILE A 80 7.18 3.21 -0.93
C ILE A 80 7.91 2.01 -0.31
N ASP A 81 8.95 2.23 0.48
CA ASP A 81 9.69 1.17 1.16
C ASP A 81 8.81 0.41 2.19
N LEU A 82 7.77 1.04 2.73
CA LEU A 82 6.78 0.39 3.59
C LEU A 82 5.98 -0.69 2.84
N CYS A 83 5.83 -0.55 1.52
CA CYS A 83 5.26 -1.61 0.68
C CYS A 83 6.18 -2.84 0.60
N ALA A 84 7.50 -2.66 0.67
CA ALA A 84 8.45 -3.78 0.61
C ALA A 84 8.56 -4.59 1.91
N ASN A 85 7.84 -4.22 2.96
CA ASN A 85 7.86 -4.94 4.23
C ASN A 85 6.90 -6.14 4.22
N LYS A 86 7.43 -7.36 4.24
CA LYS A 86 6.66 -8.62 4.22
C LYS A 86 5.71 -8.81 5.41
N GLY A 87 5.90 -8.08 6.51
CA GLY A 87 4.99 -8.08 7.66
C GLY A 87 3.71 -7.27 7.43
N ASN A 88 3.64 -6.51 6.33
CA ASN A 88 2.50 -5.66 6.00
C ASN A 88 1.60 -6.30 4.94
N THR A 89 0.37 -5.79 4.81
CA THR A 89 -0.64 -6.22 3.83
C THR A 89 -0.39 -5.68 2.40
N TYR A 90 0.83 -5.23 2.10
CA TYR A 90 1.24 -4.55 0.85
C TYR A 90 2.16 -5.44 0.01
N TYR A 91 1.72 -6.62 -0.37
CA TYR A 91 2.61 -7.61 -0.95
C TYR A 91 2.17 -8.00 -2.36
N GLY A 92 3.06 -7.95 -3.36
CA GLY A 92 2.70 -8.31 -4.74
C GLY A 92 3.79 -8.03 -5.79
N ASN A 93 3.55 -8.46 -7.03
CA ASN A 93 4.43 -8.25 -8.19
C ASN A 93 4.08 -6.99 -9.01
N LYS A 94 3.03 -6.26 -8.61
CA LYS A 94 2.58 -5.01 -9.22
C LYS A 94 2.59 -3.88 -8.20
N ILE A 95 2.64 -2.65 -8.69
CA ILE A 95 2.35 -1.43 -7.93
C ILE A 95 1.13 -0.74 -8.53
N ALA A 96 0.19 -0.34 -7.67
CA ALA A 96 -0.88 0.57 -8.02
C ALA A 96 -0.55 1.96 -7.45
N LEU A 97 -0.64 2.98 -8.31
CA LEU A 97 -0.63 4.38 -7.89
C LEU A 97 -2.07 4.86 -7.76
N LEU A 98 -2.35 5.54 -6.66
CA LEU A 98 -3.72 5.88 -6.28
C LEU A 98 -3.84 7.31 -5.77
N LYS A 99 -5.05 7.83 -5.87
CA LYS A 99 -5.45 9.12 -5.34
C LYS A 99 -6.62 8.97 -4.38
N PRO A 100 -6.66 9.76 -3.31
CA PRO A 100 -7.81 9.83 -2.45
C PRO A 100 -8.99 10.46 -3.20
N ILE A 101 -10.20 10.10 -2.79
CA ILE A 101 -11.46 10.64 -3.28
C ILE A 101 -11.88 11.72 -2.30
N SER A 102 -12.20 12.92 -2.80
CA SER A 102 -12.32 14.13 -1.97
C SER A 102 -13.32 14.03 -0.81
N ASP A 103 -14.43 13.30 -0.99
CA ASP A 103 -15.50 13.15 0.01
C ASP A 103 -15.38 11.87 0.86
N GLU A 104 -14.36 11.05 0.63
CA GLU A 104 -14.06 9.88 1.45
C GLU A 104 -13.20 10.24 2.66
N VAL A 105 -13.38 9.50 3.75
CA VAL A 105 -12.59 9.66 4.98
C VAL A 105 -11.54 8.57 5.03
N TYR A 106 -10.30 8.98 5.26
CA TYR A 106 -9.15 8.12 5.44
C TYR A 106 -8.66 8.21 6.88
N TYR A 107 -8.04 7.13 7.36
CA TYR A 107 -7.45 7.10 8.70
C TYR A 107 -5.97 6.77 8.58
N GLU A 108 -5.14 7.50 9.31
CA GLU A 108 -3.76 7.08 9.53
C GLU A 108 -3.75 5.91 10.54
N TYR A 109 -3.59 4.68 10.02
CA TYR A 109 -3.62 3.44 10.80
C TYR A 109 -2.32 3.22 11.58
N MET A 110 -1.20 3.52 10.93
CA MET A 110 0.16 3.57 11.49
C MET A 110 0.86 4.78 10.88
N GLU A 111 1.99 5.21 11.45
CA GLU A 111 2.80 6.30 10.87
C GLU A 111 2.99 6.05 9.37
N ASP A 112 2.58 7.04 8.57
CA ASP A 112 2.65 7.03 7.09
C ASP A 112 1.89 5.91 6.38
N THR A 113 0.93 5.30 7.07
CA THR A 113 0.08 4.23 6.55
C THR A 113 -1.38 4.61 6.69
N PHE A 114 -2.06 4.71 5.54
CA PHE A 114 -3.43 5.15 5.45
C PHE A 114 -4.36 4.00 5.11
N VAL A 115 -5.59 4.08 5.60
CA VAL A 115 -6.67 3.17 5.26
C VAL A 115 -7.93 3.94 4.90
N GLY A 116 -8.61 3.50 3.85
CA GLY A 116 -9.94 3.99 3.49
C GLY A 116 -10.70 2.98 2.64
N ASN A 117 -12.01 3.19 2.48
CA ASN A 117 -12.85 2.22 1.77
C ASN A 117 -12.66 2.27 0.26
N LYS A 118 -12.45 3.47 -0.28
CA LYS A 118 -12.35 3.70 -1.72
C LYS A 118 -11.15 4.55 -2.07
N VAL A 119 -10.53 4.22 -3.20
CA VAL A 119 -9.46 5.03 -3.79
C VAL A 119 -9.59 5.00 -5.31
N TYR A 120 -9.13 6.07 -5.97
CA TYR A 120 -9.06 6.11 -7.42
C TYR A 120 -7.69 5.60 -7.89
N ILE A 121 -7.68 4.62 -8.78
CA ILE A 121 -6.44 4.05 -9.32
C ILE A 121 -6.02 4.83 -10.56
N THR A 122 -4.85 5.46 -10.48
CA THR A 122 -4.29 6.26 -11.57
C THR A 122 -3.43 5.45 -12.52
N LYS A 123 -2.72 4.44 -12.01
CA LYS A 123 -1.78 3.63 -12.79
C LYS A 123 -1.53 2.29 -12.13
N VAL A 124 -1.34 1.23 -12.92
CA VAL A 124 -0.98 -0.11 -12.43
C VAL A 124 0.17 -0.64 -13.28
N MET A 125 1.27 -1.02 -12.63
CA MET A 125 2.51 -1.35 -13.32
C MET A 125 3.18 -2.58 -12.70
N TYR A 126 3.85 -3.38 -13.53
CA TYR A 126 4.61 -4.55 -13.08
C TYR A 126 5.97 -4.16 -12.51
N LEU A 127 6.32 -4.69 -11.34
CA LEU A 127 7.61 -4.44 -10.69
C LEU A 127 8.78 -5.10 -11.43
N SER A 128 8.52 -6.08 -12.29
CA SER A 128 9.53 -6.69 -13.18
C SER A 128 9.94 -5.75 -14.33
N SER A 129 9.13 -4.75 -14.69
CA SER A 129 9.42 -3.81 -15.77
C SER A 129 10.31 -2.65 -15.34
N VAL A 130 11.42 -2.43 -16.05
CA VAL A 130 12.32 -1.28 -15.86
C VAL A 130 11.58 0.05 -16.06
N GLU A 131 10.60 0.09 -16.97
CA GLU A 131 9.83 1.32 -17.23
C GLU A 131 8.99 1.74 -16.02
N THR A 132 8.57 0.80 -15.18
CA THR A 132 7.93 1.09 -13.90
C THR A 132 8.87 1.90 -13.02
N TRP A 133 10.11 1.43 -12.84
CA TRP A 133 11.08 2.09 -11.97
C TRP A 133 11.55 3.43 -12.50
N LYS A 134 11.73 3.56 -13.83
CA LYS A 134 11.98 4.86 -14.47
C LYS A 134 10.86 5.85 -14.19
N TYR A 135 9.61 5.41 -14.34
CA TYR A 135 8.46 6.26 -14.07
C TYR A 135 8.40 6.67 -12.59
N LEU A 136 8.55 5.72 -11.66
CA LEU A 136 8.57 6.02 -10.22
C LEU A 136 9.72 6.95 -9.83
N SER A 137 10.90 6.85 -10.45
CA SER A 137 12.06 7.72 -10.17
C SER A 137 11.83 9.19 -10.55
N GLN A 138 10.85 9.47 -11.40
CA GLN A 138 10.44 10.83 -11.73
C GLN A 138 9.43 11.39 -10.72
N LEU A 139 8.79 10.53 -9.91
CA LEU A 139 7.76 10.91 -8.95
C LEU A 139 8.29 11.09 -7.53
N THR A 140 9.33 10.35 -7.15
CA THR A 140 9.89 10.38 -5.79
C THR A 140 11.39 10.15 -5.78
N VAL A 141 12.08 10.80 -4.83
CA VAL A 141 13.50 10.55 -4.55
C VAL A 141 13.71 9.33 -3.65
N SER A 142 12.66 8.85 -2.97
CA SER A 142 12.72 7.78 -1.98
C SER A 142 13.16 6.43 -2.57
N LEU A 143 13.06 6.25 -3.89
CA LEU A 143 13.66 5.08 -4.55
C LEU A 143 15.17 5.00 -4.32
N ARG A 144 15.87 6.15 -4.39
CA ARG A 144 17.32 6.21 -4.17
C ARG A 144 17.64 5.96 -2.70
N GLU A 145 16.84 6.52 -1.80
CA GLU A 145 17.03 6.43 -0.35
C GLU A 145 16.83 5.00 0.17
N HIS A 146 15.92 4.24 -0.44
CA HIS A 146 15.54 2.90 -0.02
C HIS A 146 15.91 1.79 -1.01
N LYS A 147 16.87 2.05 -1.92
CA LYS A 147 17.24 1.13 -3.01
C LYS A 147 17.61 -0.27 -2.53
N GLU A 148 18.32 -0.40 -1.42
CA GLU A 148 18.72 -1.71 -0.88
C GLU A 148 17.50 -2.56 -0.50
N LYS A 149 16.52 -1.96 0.18
CA LYS A 149 15.30 -2.62 0.63
C LYS A 149 14.40 -3.01 -0.56
N LEU A 150 14.28 -2.12 -1.55
CA LEU A 150 13.54 -2.39 -2.78
C LEU A 150 14.20 -3.51 -3.62
N CYS A 151 15.52 -3.50 -3.76
CA CYS A 151 16.24 -4.57 -4.44
C CYS A 151 16.13 -5.91 -3.71
N GLN A 152 16.21 -5.92 -2.37
CA GLN A 152 15.98 -7.13 -1.58
C GLN A 152 14.56 -7.67 -1.77
N TYR A 153 13.58 -6.79 -1.87
CA TYR A 153 12.20 -7.17 -2.17
C TYR A 153 12.07 -7.87 -3.52
N LEU A 154 12.63 -7.27 -4.58
CA LEU A 154 12.61 -7.84 -5.93
C LEU A 154 13.34 -9.19 -6.02
N LYS A 155 14.52 -9.32 -5.38
CA LYS A 155 15.22 -10.61 -5.25
C LYS A 155 14.37 -11.64 -4.51
N GLY A 156 13.55 -11.19 -3.56
CA GLY A 156 12.55 -12.02 -2.89
C GLY A 156 11.45 -12.49 -3.83
N LEU A 157 10.99 -11.64 -4.75
CA LEU A 157 9.98 -11.98 -5.76
C LEU A 157 10.51 -12.98 -6.79
N GLU A 158 11.77 -12.89 -7.23
CA GLU A 158 12.38 -13.88 -8.15
C GLU A 158 12.31 -15.31 -7.61
N ASN A 159 12.40 -15.47 -6.28
CA ASN A 159 12.28 -16.79 -5.65
C ASN A 159 10.84 -17.32 -5.61
N LEU A 160 9.85 -16.42 -5.64
CA LEU A 160 8.43 -16.76 -5.54
C LEU A 160 7.76 -16.88 -6.91
N LEU A 161 8.24 -16.12 -7.88
CA LEU A 161 7.77 -16.07 -9.26
C LEU A 161 8.97 -16.32 -10.19
N PRO A 162 9.47 -17.56 -10.27
CA PRO A 162 10.64 -17.89 -11.08
C PRO A 162 10.42 -17.68 -12.59
N GLU A 163 9.18 -17.53 -13.04
CA GLU A 163 8.80 -17.18 -14.40
C GLU A 163 8.95 -15.69 -14.73
N GLU A 164 9.11 -14.83 -13.72
CA GLU A 164 9.33 -13.39 -13.89
C GLU A 164 10.81 -13.02 -13.69
N ASP A 165 11.35 -12.17 -14.58
CA ASP A 165 12.72 -11.68 -14.48
C ASP A 165 12.75 -10.25 -13.91
N TYR A 166 13.44 -10.08 -12.78
CA TYR A 166 13.61 -8.78 -12.12
C TYR A 166 15.03 -8.24 -12.27
N THR A 167 15.95 -8.96 -12.93
CA THR A 167 17.38 -8.62 -13.04
C THR A 167 17.59 -7.20 -13.57
N SER A 168 16.89 -6.85 -14.65
CA SER A 168 17.04 -5.52 -15.27
C SER A 168 16.49 -4.40 -14.38
N SER A 169 15.41 -4.68 -13.64
CA SER A 169 14.78 -3.74 -12.71
C SER A 169 15.65 -3.52 -11.47
N ILE A 170 16.21 -4.59 -10.89
CA ILE A 170 17.16 -4.54 -9.79
C ILE A 170 18.38 -3.71 -10.19
N LYS A 171 18.97 -3.99 -11.37
CA LYS A 171 20.13 -3.25 -11.87
C LYS A 171 19.84 -1.76 -12.01
N PHE A 172 18.68 -1.40 -12.56
CA PHE A 172 18.29 0.01 -12.69
C PHE A 172 18.22 0.71 -11.32
N ILE A 173 17.59 0.08 -10.33
CA ILE A 173 17.46 0.65 -8.98
C ILE A 173 18.84 0.78 -8.28
N GLU A 174 19.74 -0.18 -8.46
CA GLU A 174 21.09 -0.13 -7.90
C GLU A 174 21.90 1.07 -8.44
N GLU A 175 21.64 1.46 -9.70
CA GLU A 175 22.29 2.56 -10.43
C GLU A 175 21.64 3.96 -10.22
N LEU A 176 20.51 4.07 -9.51
CA LEU A 176 19.86 5.36 -9.15
C LEU A 176 20.70 6.21 -8.19
#